data_AF-A0A1K2I928-F1
#
_entry.id   AF-A0A1K2I928-F1
#
_cell.length_a   1.000
_cell.length_b   1.000
_cell.length_c   1.000
_cell.angle_alpha   90.00
_cell.angle_beta   90.00
_cell.angle_gamma   90.00
#
_symmetry.space_group_name_H-M   'P 1'
#
loop_
_entity.id
_entity.type
_entity.pdbx_description
1 polymer ?
#
loop_
_entity_poly.entity_id
_entity_poly.type
_entity_poly.pdbx_seq_one_letter_code
_entity_poly.pdbx_strand_id
1 'polypeptide(L)'
;MTVRNKITERDRKIGEVFENYRKELSLKKNSREFFIEDRINCGLLPEDWLSVKSLTNLELGKNFPSYATLKMLAVAYEIEFLDLIREIERVSAKY
;
A
#
# COMPACT_ATOMS: atom_id res chain seq x y z
N MET A 1 -0.25 28.36 2.96
CA MET A 1 -1.30 27.36 3.26
C MET A 1 -1.33 26.37 2.10
N THR A 2 -0.94 25.11 2.31
CA THR A 2 -1.06 24.08 1.27
C THR A 2 -2.53 23.69 1.16
N VAL A 3 -3.12 23.85 -0.02
CA VAL A 3 -4.49 23.43 -0.29
C VAL A 3 -4.53 21.91 -0.12
N ARG A 4 -5.22 21.41 0.92
CA ARG A 4 -5.51 19.99 1.04
C ARG A 4 -6.56 19.66 -0.02
N ASN A 5 -6.14 18.98 -1.08
CA ASN A 5 -7.08 18.39 -2.01
C ASN A 5 -8.00 17.43 -1.24
N LYS A 6 -9.30 17.55 -1.49
CA LYS A 6 -10.30 16.69 -0.87
C LYS A 6 -10.10 15.27 -1.40
N ILE A 7 -9.86 14.31 -0.51
CA ILE A 7 -9.76 12.89 -0.84
C ILE A 7 -11.07 12.48 -1.50
N THR A 8 -11.00 11.94 -2.71
CA THR A 8 -12.17 11.47 -3.45
C THR A 8 -12.54 10.05 -3.04
N GLU A 9 -13.74 9.59 -3.43
CA GLU A 9 -14.13 8.20 -3.20
C GLU A 9 -13.20 7.24 -3.97
N ARG A 10 -12.78 7.62 -5.18
CA ARG A 10 -11.79 6.88 -5.97
C ARG A 10 -10.47 6.70 -5.21
N ASP A 11 -9.94 7.77 -4.61
CA ASP A 11 -8.70 7.70 -3.84
C ASP A 11 -8.83 6.77 -2.63
N ARG A 12 -9.95 6.85 -1.92
CA ARG A 12 -10.24 5.97 -0.77
C ARG A 12 -10.30 4.51 -1.21
N LYS A 13 -10.94 4.23 -2.34
CA LYS A 13 -11.08 2.88 -2.88
C LYS A 13 -9.74 2.29 -3.33
N ILE A 14 -8.86 3.10 -3.91
CA ILE A 14 -7.47 2.68 -4.18
C ILE A 14 -6.74 2.40 -2.86
N GLY A 15 -6.92 3.24 -1.83
CA GLY A 15 -6.35 3.00 -0.50
C GLY A 15 -6.78 1.66 0.11
N GLU A 16 -8.06 1.31 -0.01
CA GLU A 16 -8.60 0.03 0.42
C GLU A 16 -7.91 -1.17 -0.26
N VAL A 17 -7.46 -1.06 -1.51
CA VAL A 17 -6.70 -2.12 -2.21
C VAL A 17 -5.41 -2.44 -1.43
N PHE A 18 -4.63 -1.41 -1.08
CA PHE A 18 -3.38 -1.59 -0.32
C PHE A 18 -3.64 -2.17 1.07
N GLU A 19 -4.71 -1.73 1.73
CA GLU A 19 -5.10 -2.25 3.04
C GLU A 19 -5.51 -3.72 2.97
N ASN A 20 -6.29 -4.09 1.95
CA ASN A 20 -6.78 -5.46 1.76
C ASN A 20 -5.61 -6.42 1.51
N TYR A 21 -4.70 -6.10 0.59
CA TYR A 21 -3.50 -6.92 0.38
C TYR A 21 -2.71 -7.14 1.66
N ARG A 22 -2.53 -6.08 2.48
CA ARG A 22 -1.85 -6.24 3.76
C ARG A 22 -2.60 -7.17 4.72
N LYS A 23 -3.93 -7.07 4.77
CA LYS A 23 -4.77 -7.86 5.69
C LYS A 23 -4.95 -9.31 5.26
N GLU A 24 -4.88 -9.58 3.97
CA GLU A 24 -5.00 -10.93 3.39
C GLU A 24 -3.74 -11.77 3.64
N LEU A 25 -2.60 -11.12 3.88
CA LEU A 25 -1.42 -11.79 4.38
C LEU A 25 -1.72 -12.38 5.76
N SER A 26 -1.54 -13.70 5.89
CA SER A 26 -1.75 -14.44 7.13
C SER A 26 -0.60 -14.23 8.13
N LEU A 27 -0.29 -12.96 8.42
CA LEU A 27 0.74 -12.56 9.35
C LEU A 27 0.29 -12.75 10.80
N LYS A 28 1.26 -12.93 11.69
CA LYS A 28 1.02 -13.12 13.13
C LYS A 28 0.25 -11.96 13.77
N LYS A 29 0.45 -10.73 13.27
CA LYS A 29 -0.30 -9.53 13.71
C LYS A 29 -0.67 -8.69 12.50
N ASN A 30 -1.87 -8.15 12.51
CA ASN A 30 -2.41 -7.34 11.41
C ASN A 30 -2.21 -5.83 11.64
N SER A 31 -1.05 -5.43 12.16
CA SER A 31 -0.69 -4.00 12.30
C SER A 31 0.24 -3.56 11.18
N ARG A 32 0.28 -2.25 10.91
CA ARG A 32 1.14 -1.68 9.86
C ARG A 32 2.62 -1.76 10.25
N GLU A 33 2.91 -1.55 11.53
CA GLU A 33 4.23 -1.67 12.13
C GLU A 33 4.74 -3.10 11.98
N PHE A 34 3.93 -4.08 12.39
CA PHE A 34 4.31 -5.48 12.30
C PHE A 34 4.50 -5.94 10.85
N PHE A 35 3.64 -5.50 9.92
CA PHE A 35 3.82 -5.80 8.50
C PHE A 35 5.17 -5.30 7.97
N ILE A 36 5.55 -4.05 8.28
CA ILE A 36 6.83 -3.47 7.84
C ILE A 36 7.99 -4.25 8.45
N GLU A 37 7.96 -4.50 9.76
CA GLU A 37 8.99 -5.27 10.47
C GLU A 37 9.11 -6.70 9.96
N ASP A 38 8.00 -7.39 9.72
CA ASP A 38 7.95 -8.75 9.18
C ASP A 38 8.67 -8.82 7.82
N ARG A 39 8.40 -7.88 6.91
CA ARG A 39 9.03 -7.88 5.58
C ARG A 39 10.53 -7.64 5.63
N ILE A 40 10.97 -6.81 6.57
CA ILE A 40 12.40 -6.56 6.83
C ILE A 40 13.04 -7.83 7.42
N ASN A 41 12.43 -8.42 8.44
CA ASN A 41 12.96 -9.62 9.12
C ASN A 41 13.03 -10.84 8.21
N CYS A 42 12.13 -10.94 7.23
CA CYS A 42 12.16 -11.97 6.20
C CYS A 42 13.18 -11.69 5.08
N GLY A 43 13.87 -10.55 5.11
CA GLY A 43 14.84 -10.17 4.08
C GLY A 43 14.22 -9.79 2.74
N LEU A 44 12.91 -9.51 2.69
CA LEU A 44 12.23 -9.14 1.45
C LEU A 44 12.51 -7.68 1.07
N LEU A 45 12.67 -6.80 2.06
CA LEU A 45 12.78 -5.35 1.87
C LEU A 45 13.81 -4.74 2.84
N PRO A 46 14.49 -3.63 2.45
CA PRO A 46 15.46 -2.95 3.31
C PRO A 46 14.80 -2.23 4.49
N GLU A 47 15.54 -1.95 5.57
CA GLU A 47 14.98 -1.37 6.82
C GLU A 47 14.20 -0.05 6.66
N ASP A 48 14.52 0.74 5.64
CA ASP A 48 13.97 2.08 5.38
C ASP A 48 12.99 2.13 4.19
N TRP A 49 12.55 0.97 3.69
CA TRP A 49 11.72 0.88 2.48
C TRP A 49 10.39 1.64 2.56
N LEU A 50 9.76 1.67 3.74
CA LEU A 50 8.49 2.34 3.96
C LEU A 50 8.26 2.66 5.44
N SER A 51 7.86 3.90 5.74
CA SER A 51 7.44 4.27 7.08
C SER A 51 5.96 3.96 7.33
N VAL A 52 5.62 3.67 8.59
CA VAL A 52 4.24 3.44 9.05
C VAL A 52 3.30 4.57 8.65
N LYS A 53 3.75 5.83 8.75
CA LYS A 53 2.98 7.01 8.34
C LYS A 53 2.70 7.02 6.84
N SER A 54 3.68 6.61 6.03
CA SER A 54 3.51 6.52 4.58
C SER A 54 2.50 5.44 4.24
N LEU A 55 2.66 4.24 4.80
CA LEU A 55 1.69 3.14 4.62
C LEU A 55 0.28 3.55 5.05
N THR A 56 0.15 4.23 6.20
CA THR A 56 -1.14 4.76 6.66
C THR A 56 -1.75 5.75 5.67
N ASN A 57 -0.96 6.66 5.10
CA ASN A 57 -1.45 7.61 4.10
C ASN A 57 -1.84 6.92 2.78
N LEU A 58 -1.11 5.88 2.37
CA LEU A 58 -1.45 5.08 1.20
C LEU A 58 -2.80 4.37 1.40
N GLU A 59 -2.96 3.66 2.52
CA GLU A 59 -4.19 2.92 2.84
C GLU A 59 -5.40 3.84 3.05
N LEU A 60 -5.19 5.10 3.46
CA LEU A 60 -6.25 6.11 3.56
C LEU A 60 -6.53 6.84 2.24
N GLY A 61 -5.84 6.52 1.14
CA GLY A 61 -5.99 7.21 -0.14
C GLY A 61 -5.49 8.66 -0.12
N LYS A 62 -4.69 9.06 0.87
CA LYS A 62 -4.15 10.42 0.99
C LYS A 62 -3.03 10.68 0.00
N ASN A 63 -2.24 9.66 -0.28
CA ASN A 63 -1.10 9.70 -1.18
C ASN A 63 -1.18 8.52 -2.14
N PHE A 64 -0.83 8.75 -3.40
CA PHE A 64 -0.56 7.65 -4.34
C PHE A 64 0.93 7.30 -4.27
N PRO A 65 1.32 6.02 -4.29
CA PRO A 65 2.72 5.64 -4.20
C PRO A 65 3.49 6.02 -5.48
N SER A 66 4.78 6.30 -5.34
CA SER A 66 5.67 6.37 -6.50
C SER A 66 5.78 5.01 -7.19
N TYR A 67 6.22 4.98 -8.45
CA TYR A 67 6.51 3.71 -9.14
C TYR A 67 7.49 2.81 -8.36
N ALA A 68 8.53 3.39 -7.77
CA ALA A 68 9.50 2.64 -6.96
C ALA A 68 8.83 2.03 -5.71
N THR A 69 8.02 2.82 -4.99
CA THR A 69 7.26 2.36 -3.83
C THR A 69 6.26 1.28 -4.23
N LEU A 70 5.59 1.42 -5.37
CA LEU A 70 4.62 0.43 -5.86
C LEU A 70 5.28 -0.91 -6.17
N LYS A 71 6.49 -0.92 -6.74
CA LYS A 71 7.29 -2.15 -6.90
C LYS A 71 7.63 -2.81 -5.57
N MET A 72 8.05 -2.02 -4.58
CA MET A 72 8.33 -2.54 -3.24
C MET A 72 7.07 -3.09 -2.57
N LEU A 73 5.93 -2.42 -2.75
CA LEU A 73 4.64 -2.89 -2.25
C LEU A 73 4.23 -4.22 -2.88
N ALA A 74 4.42 -4.42 -4.19
CA ALA A 74 4.16 -5.71 -4.82
C ALA A 74 4.98 -6.85 -4.18
N VAL A 75 6.28 -6.62 -3.95
CA VAL A 75 7.15 -7.54 -3.21
C VAL A 75 6.63 -7.76 -1.78
N ALA A 76 6.27 -6.69 -1.07
CA ALA A 76 5.76 -6.74 0.30
C ALA A 76 4.44 -7.53 0.41
N TYR A 77 3.59 -7.46 -0.61
CA TYR A 77 2.33 -8.16 -0.70
C TYR A 77 2.45 -9.56 -1.27
N GLU A 78 3.65 -9.98 -1.69
CA GLU A 78 3.92 -11.28 -2.29
C GLU A 78 3.05 -11.54 -3.54
N ILE A 79 2.86 -10.50 -4.36
CA ILE A 79 2.12 -10.56 -5.63
C ILE A 79 2.95 -10.01 -6.79
N GLU A 80 2.56 -10.37 -8.01
CA GLU A 80 3.16 -9.81 -9.21
C GLU A 80 2.81 -8.32 -9.36
N PHE A 81 3.81 -7.51 -9.74
CA PHE A 81 3.65 -6.07 -9.89
C PHE A 81 2.55 -5.67 -10.87
N LEU A 82 2.41 -6.41 -11.98
CA LEU A 82 1.38 -6.16 -12.98
C LEU A 82 -0.03 -6.44 -12.44
N ASP A 83 -0.18 -7.40 -11.54
CA ASP A 83 -1.48 -7.72 -10.95
C ASP A 83 -1.91 -6.64 -9.95
N LEU A 84 -0.97 -6.09 -9.18
CA LEU A 84 -1.21 -4.91 -8.34
C LEU A 84 -1.68 -3.71 -9.18
N ILE A 85 -1.01 -3.43 -10.31
CA ILE A 85 -1.43 -2.34 -11.21
C ILE A 85 -2.83 -2.59 -11.75
N ARG A 86 -3.11 -3.78 -12.26
CA ARG A 86 -4.41 -4.13 -12.85
C ARG A 86 -5.55 -3.96 -11.85
N GLU A 87 -5.33 -4.31 -10.59
CA GLU A 87 -6.36 -4.14 -9.56
C GLU A 87 -6.60 -2.65 -9.25
N ILE A 88 -5.53 -1.85 -9.15
CA ILE A 88 -5.64 -0.40 -8.98
C ILE A 88 -6.37 0.23 -10.19
N GLU A 89 -6.03 -0.15 -11.42
CA GLU A 89 -6.70 0.34 -12.64
C GLU A 89 -8.17 -0.05 -12.68
N ARG A 90 -8.50 -1.30 -12.33
CA ARG A 90 -9.87 -1.80 -12.26
C ARG A 90 -10.70 -0.98 -11.27
N VAL A 91 -10.18 -0.74 -10.07
CA VAL A 91 -10.85 0.09 -9.06
C VAL A 91 -10.97 1.53 -9.55
N SER A 92 -9.89 2.06 -10.11
CA SER A 92 -9.82 3.41 -10.65
C SER A 92 -10.77 3.68 -11.81
N ALA A 93 -11.13 2.66 -12.62
CA ALA A 93 -12.05 2.82 -13.74
C ALA A 93 -13.52 2.80 -13.32
N LYS A 94 -13.80 2.33 -12.09
CA LYS A 94 -15.16 2.18 -11.55
C LYS A 94 -15.70 3.45 -10.88
N TYR A 95 -14.82 4.36 -10.47
CA TYR A 95 -15.13 5.59 -9.72
C TYR A 95 -14.54 6.80 -10.41
#